data_AF-A0A7S1ZKT2-F1
#
_entry.id   AF-A0A7S1ZKT2-F1
#
_cell.length_a   1.000
_cell.length_b   1.000
_cell.length_c   1.000
_cell.angle_alpha   90.00
_cell.angle_beta   90.00
_cell.angle_gamma   90.00
#
_symmetry.space_group_name_H-M   'P 1'
#
loop_
_entity.id
_entity.type
_entity.pdbx_description
1 polymer ?
#
loop_
_entity_poly.entity_id
_entity_poly.type
_entity_poly.pdbx_seq_one_letter_code
_entity_poly.pdbx_strand_id
1 'polypeptide(L)'
;SVNPQSNSGDKAYFDHGALHRAAKMVTRNLNKIIDINKYPTDGAERSNRRHRPIGIGVSGLADAFIRLGLPFSSKEAKELNEAIFETIYHAALEASAELAESEGSYETFRGSPASEGKLQFDLWETSDSDTPSHRPDPPRFQRYPDGVAG
;
A
#
# COMPACT_ATOMS: atom_id res chain seq x y z
N SER A 1 6.15 -12.44 7.95
CA SER A 1 5.73 -13.76 8.48
C SER A 1 6.86 -14.27 9.34
N VAL A 2 6.59 -14.79 10.54
CA VAL A 2 7.60 -15.46 11.37
C VAL A 2 7.13 -16.89 11.51
N ASN A 3 7.94 -17.87 11.13
CA ASN A 3 7.62 -19.28 11.29
C ASN A 3 8.12 -19.74 12.67
N PRO A 4 7.24 -19.95 13.67
CA PRO A 4 7.66 -20.33 15.01
C PRO A 4 8.15 -21.78 15.12
N GLN A 5 8.23 -22.52 14.01
CA GLN A 5 8.63 -23.93 13.96
C GLN A 5 9.95 -24.18 13.19
N SER A 6 10.65 -23.15 12.69
CA SER A 6 11.95 -23.36 12.04
C SER A 6 13.09 -23.30 13.06
N ASN A 7 13.74 -24.44 13.26
CA ASN A 7 14.90 -24.62 14.15
C ASN A 7 16.21 -24.12 13.49
N SER A 8 16.18 -22.87 13.00
CA SER A 8 17.30 -22.12 12.40
C SER A 8 17.26 -20.70 12.97
N GLY A 9 18.41 -20.05 13.17
CA GLY A 9 18.52 -18.71 13.75
C GLY A 9 17.96 -17.56 12.91
N ASP A 10 16.82 -17.76 12.23
CA ASP A 10 16.17 -16.79 11.37
C ASP A 10 15.55 -15.68 12.22
N LYS A 11 16.13 -14.49 12.11
CA LYS A 11 15.58 -13.29 12.73
C LYS A 11 14.21 -12.98 12.15
N ALA A 12 13.28 -12.54 12.99
CA ALA A 12 11.97 -12.07 12.54
C ALA A 12 12.10 -10.94 11.52
N TYR A 13 11.26 -10.96 10.47
CA TYR A 13 11.26 -9.95 9.42
C TYR A 13 9.83 -9.58 8.97
N PHE A 14 9.69 -8.38 8.44
CA PHE A 14 8.50 -7.87 7.79
C PHE A 14 8.54 -8.20 6.29
N ASP A 15 7.46 -8.79 5.77
CA ASP A 15 7.39 -9.28 4.39
C ASP A 15 6.59 -8.32 3.52
N HIS A 16 7.29 -7.39 2.85
CA HIS A 16 6.67 -6.40 1.96
C HIS A 16 6.09 -7.05 0.71
N GLY A 17 6.68 -8.16 0.23
CA GLY A 17 6.15 -8.90 -0.92
C GLY A 17 4.78 -9.51 -0.62
N ALA A 18 4.62 -10.09 0.57
CA ALA A 18 3.32 -10.58 1.02
C ALA A 18 2.31 -9.44 1.23
N LEU A 19 2.73 -8.33 1.82
CA LEU A 19 1.88 -7.14 2.00
C LEU A 19 1.41 -6.57 0.66
N HIS A 20 2.32 -6.42 -0.30
CA HIS A 20 2.01 -5.91 -1.64
C HIS A 20 0.97 -6.78 -2.36
N ARG A 21 1.18 -8.10 -2.39
CA ARG A 21 0.19 -9.05 -2.94
C ARG A 21 -1.17 -8.95 -2.26
N ALA A 22 -1.19 -8.85 -0.93
CA ALA A 22 -2.43 -8.69 -0.17
C ALA A 22 -3.15 -7.38 -0.49
N ALA A 23 -2.42 -6.26 -0.55
CA ALA A 23 -2.96 -4.96 -0.90
C ALA A 23 -3.56 -4.96 -2.32
N LYS A 24 -2.88 -5.54 -3.32
CA LYS A 24 -3.45 -5.70 -4.68
C LYS A 24 -4.77 -6.47 -4.68
N MET A 25 -4.86 -7.55 -3.90
CA MET A 25 -6.11 -8.32 -3.79
C MET A 25 -7.22 -7.49 -3.14
N VAL A 26 -6.92 -6.75 -2.07
CA VAL A 26 -7.88 -5.87 -1.40
C VAL A 26 -8.37 -4.78 -2.36
N THR A 27 -7.48 -4.13 -3.12
CA THR A 27 -7.85 -3.13 -4.14
C THR A 27 -8.88 -3.68 -5.13
N ARG A 28 -8.63 -4.87 -5.69
CA ARG A 28 -9.55 -5.50 -6.65
C ARG A 28 -10.88 -5.88 -6.01
N ASN A 29 -10.87 -6.35 -4.76
CA ASN A 29 -12.09 -6.70 -4.03
C ASN A 29 -12.94 -5.46 -3.74
N LEU A 30 -12.33 -4.37 -3.28
CA LEU A 30 -13.02 -3.10 -3.04
C LEU A 30 -13.55 -2.49 -4.34
N ASN A 31 -12.82 -2.59 -5.45
CA ASN A 31 -13.31 -2.16 -6.77
C ASN A 31 -14.60 -2.91 -7.14
N LYS A 32 -14.64 -4.24 -6.97
CA LYS A 32 -15.84 -5.05 -7.23
C LYS A 32 -17.00 -4.68 -6.31
N ILE A 33 -16.72 -4.34 -5.04
CA ILE A 33 -17.76 -3.94 -4.08
C ILE A 33 -18.50 -2.69 -4.58
N ILE A 34 -17.82 -1.73 -5.21
CA ILE A 34 -18.48 -0.56 -5.80
C ILE A 34 -19.58 -0.95 -6.78
N ASP A 35 -19.39 -2.05 -7.52
CA ASP A 35 -20.34 -2.46 -8.54
C ASP A 35 -21.55 -3.23 -8.02
N ILE A 36 -21.38 -3.97 -6.92
CA ILE A 36 -22.43 -4.81 -6.33
C ILE A 36 -23.12 -4.16 -5.13
N ASN A 37 -22.59 -3.03 -4.62
CA ASN A 37 -23.14 -2.39 -3.44
C ASN A 37 -24.55 -1.86 -3.69
N LYS A 38 -25.40 -1.98 -2.66
CA LYS A 38 -26.73 -1.35 -2.64
C LYS A 38 -26.61 0.00 -1.96
N TYR A 39 -26.78 1.07 -2.73
CA TYR A 39 -26.68 2.43 -2.21
C TYR A 39 -28.01 2.88 -1.61
N PRO A 40 -27.99 3.57 -0.45
CA PRO A 40 -29.20 4.07 0.19
C PRO A 40 -29.79 5.30 -0.53
N THR A 41 -29.00 5.99 -1.36
CA THR A 41 -29.41 7.16 -2.14
C THR A 41 -28.74 7.19 -3.51
N ASP A 42 -29.45 7.71 -4.52
CA ASP A 42 -28.92 7.88 -5.89
C ASP A 42 -27.69 8.77 -5.94
N GLY A 43 -27.58 9.75 -5.03
CA GLY A 43 -26.41 10.61 -4.90
C GLY A 43 -25.16 9.86 -4.50
N ALA A 44 -25.27 8.91 -3.57
CA ALA A 44 -24.17 8.06 -3.13
C ALA A 44 -23.73 7.10 -4.25
N GLU A 45 -24.69 6.49 -4.96
CA GLU A 45 -24.40 5.64 -6.11
C GLU A 45 -23.66 6.40 -7.21
N ARG A 46 -24.18 7.56 -7.60
CA ARG A 46 -23.57 8.40 -8.64
C ARG A 46 -22.15 8.79 -8.26
N SER A 47 -21.92 9.22 -7.01
CA SER A 47 -20.59 9.59 -6.54
C SER A 47 -19.61 8.41 -6.65
N ASN A 48 -19.99 7.25 -6.11
CA ASN A 48 -19.12 6.08 -6.11
C ASN A 48 -18.86 5.52 -7.50
N ARG A 49 -19.85 5.54 -8.41
CA ARG A 49 -19.64 5.09 -9.80
C ARG A 49 -18.70 6.01 -10.57
N ARG A 50 -18.79 7.33 -10.36
CA ARG A 50 -18.00 8.34 -11.09
C ARG A 50 -16.54 8.39 -10.65
N HIS A 51 -16.32 8.35 -9.33
CA HIS A 51 -14.99 8.56 -8.74
C HIS A 51 -14.32 7.26 -8.29
N ARG A 52 -15.09 6.17 -8.17
CA ARG A 52 -14.67 4.85 -7.68
C ARG A 52 -13.71 4.87 -6.48
N PRO A 53 -13.99 5.67 -5.42
CA PRO A 53 -13.07 5.80 -4.31
C PRO A 53 -13.05 4.51 -3.47
N ILE A 54 -11.86 4.09 -3.05
CA ILE A 54 -11.65 2.99 -2.11
C ILE A 54 -10.75 3.43 -0.96
N GLY A 55 -10.88 2.77 0.19
CA GLY A 55 -10.02 2.99 1.35
C GLY A 55 -9.42 1.67 1.84
N ILE A 56 -8.10 1.62 1.96
CA ILE A 56 -7.37 0.48 2.51
C ILE A 56 -6.74 0.92 3.84
N GLY A 57 -7.16 0.28 4.92
CA GLY A 57 -6.62 0.50 6.26
C GLY A 57 -5.71 -0.64 6.72
N VAL A 58 -4.95 -0.38 7.79
CA VAL A 58 -4.12 -1.39 8.47
C VAL A 58 -4.54 -1.52 9.93
N SER A 59 -4.35 -2.71 10.49
CA SER A 59 -4.51 -3.00 11.91
C SER A 59 -3.33 -3.84 12.41
N GLY A 60 -3.07 -3.81 13.72
CA GLY A 60 -1.97 -4.59 14.33
C GLY A 60 -0.56 -4.06 14.10
N LEU A 61 -0.41 -2.76 13.81
CA LEU A 61 0.91 -2.12 13.61
C LEU A 61 1.79 -2.21 14.86
N ALA A 62 1.20 -1.96 16.05
CA ALA A 62 1.91 -2.09 17.32
C ALA A 62 2.38 -3.53 17.58
N ASP A 63 1.51 -4.52 17.34
CA ASP A 63 1.87 -5.94 17.45
C ASP A 63 2.99 -6.32 16.49
N ALA A 64 2.99 -5.79 15.26
CA ALA A 64 4.05 -6.00 14.29
C ALA A 64 5.39 -5.49 14.81
N PHE A 65 5.43 -4.27 15.38
CA PHE A 65 6.66 -3.72 15.98
C PHE A 65 7.15 -4.54 17.18
N ILE A 66 6.24 -4.97 18.06
CA ILE A 66 6.58 -5.82 19.21
C ILE A 66 7.22 -7.13 18.75
N ARG A 67 6.66 -7.78 17.72
CA ARG A 67 7.20 -9.06 17.18
C ARG A 67 8.57 -8.90 16.53
N LEU A 68 8.90 -7.71 16.05
CA LEU A 68 10.20 -7.37 15.48
C LEU A 68 11.19 -6.83 16.54
N GLY A 69 10.75 -6.68 17.79
CA GLY A 69 11.58 -6.11 18.86
C GLY A 69 11.85 -4.61 18.67
N LEU A 70 10.98 -3.90 17.97
CA LEU A 70 11.13 -2.47 17.68
C LEU A 70 10.31 -1.63 18.68
N PRO A 71 10.94 -0.75 19.47
CA PRO A 71 10.20 0.25 20.24
C PRO A 71 9.40 1.17 19.32
N PHE A 72 8.15 1.48 19.68
CA PHE A 72 7.25 2.27 18.82
C PHE A 72 7.83 3.63 18.40
N SER A 73 8.61 4.27 19.27
CA SER A 73 9.25 5.57 19.03
C SER A 73 10.67 5.48 18.47
N SER A 74 11.14 4.29 18.07
CA SER A 74 12.47 4.11 17.49
C SER A 74 12.54 4.63 16.05
N LYS A 75 13.75 4.95 15.57
CA LYS A 75 13.99 5.35 14.18
C LYS A 75 13.57 4.23 13.23
N GLU A 76 13.88 3.00 13.59
CA GLU A 76 13.59 1.79 12.83
C GLU A 76 12.08 1.52 12.73
N ALA A 77 11.30 1.77 13.79
CA ALA A 77 9.84 1.67 13.73
C ALA A 77 9.23 2.74 12.82
N LYS A 78 9.79 3.96 12.82
CA LYS A 78 9.37 5.03 11.90
C LYS A 78 9.67 4.67 10.44
N GLU A 79 10.87 4.17 10.15
CA GLU A 79 11.27 3.73 8.82
C GLU A 79 10.39 2.58 8.31
N LEU A 80 10.15 1.57 9.15
CA LEU A 80 9.24 0.47 8.81
C LEU A 80 7.81 0.95 8.57
N ASN A 81 7.33 1.92 9.37
CA ASN A 81 6.02 2.51 9.16
C ASN A 81 5.91 3.16 7.77
N GLU A 82 6.88 4.00 7.40
CA GLU A 82 6.94 4.64 6.09
C GLU A 82 6.94 3.58 4.97
N ALA A 83 7.79 2.55 5.08
CA ALA A 83 7.90 1.48 4.08
C ALA A 83 6.62 0.65 3.95
N ILE A 84 5.90 0.39 5.05
CA ILE A 84 4.61 -0.31 5.04
C ILE A 84 3.59 0.48 4.22
N PHE A 85 3.46 1.78 4.49
CA PHE A 85 2.48 2.63 3.80
C PHE A 85 2.84 2.88 2.34
N GLU A 86 4.12 3.04 2.03
CA GLU A 86 4.61 3.09 0.66
C GLU A 86 4.25 1.80 -0.10
N THR A 87 4.50 0.63 0.50
CA THR A 87 4.20 -0.67 -0.12
C THR A 87 2.71 -0.83 -0.43
N ILE A 88 1.84 -0.43 0.50
CA ILE A 88 0.39 -0.47 0.31
C ILE A 88 -0.04 0.50 -0.78
N TYR A 89 0.50 1.72 -0.76
CA TYR A 89 0.17 2.75 -1.74
C TYR A 89 0.57 2.32 -3.16
N HIS A 90 1.82 1.87 -3.33
CA HIS A 90 2.32 1.35 -4.59
C HIS A 90 1.48 0.16 -5.09
N ALA A 91 1.22 -0.85 -4.24
CA ALA A 91 0.38 -1.99 -4.60
C ALA A 91 -1.04 -1.56 -5.04
N ALA A 92 -1.63 -0.58 -4.36
CA ALA A 92 -2.96 -0.10 -4.69
C ALA A 92 -2.98 0.63 -6.04
N LEU A 93 -1.98 1.48 -6.31
CA LEU A 93 -1.84 2.15 -7.60
C LEU A 93 -1.59 1.16 -8.73
N GLU A 94 -0.69 0.19 -8.54
CA GLU A 94 -0.37 -0.84 -9.53
C GLU A 94 -1.61 -1.66 -9.89
N ALA A 95 -2.36 -2.15 -8.90
CA ALA A 95 -3.60 -2.88 -9.16
C ALA A 95 -4.69 -2.01 -9.79
N SER A 96 -4.74 -0.71 -9.45
CA SER A 96 -5.67 0.25 -10.05
C SER A 96 -5.33 0.51 -11.52
N ALA A 97 -4.03 0.62 -11.86
CA ALA A 97 -3.55 0.77 -13.23
C ALA A 97 -3.89 -0.46 -14.08
N GLU A 98 -3.63 -1.67 -13.57
CA GLU A 98 -4.02 -2.92 -14.24
C GLU A 98 -5.55 -3.01 -14.48
N LEU A 99 -6.36 -2.59 -13.51
CA LEU A 99 -7.81 -2.50 -13.69
C LEU A 99 -8.16 -1.49 -14.79
N ALA A 100 -7.54 -0.31 -14.80
CA ALA A 100 -7.77 0.70 -15.81
C ALA A 100 -7.35 0.26 -17.23
N GLU A 101 -6.31 -0.58 -17.36
CA GLU A 101 -5.93 -1.19 -18.64
C GLU A 101 -7.01 -2.14 -19.16
N SER A 102 -7.67 -2.89 -18.27
CA SER A 102 -8.67 -3.89 -18.64
C SER A 102 -10.11 -3.37 -18.73
N GLU A 103 -10.49 -2.42 -17.88
CA GLU A 103 -11.87 -1.92 -17.70
C GLU A 103 -12.02 -0.44 -18.12
N GLY A 104 -10.91 0.27 -18.35
CA GLY A 104 -10.88 1.71 -18.55
C GLY A 104 -10.74 2.49 -17.24
N SER A 105 -10.29 3.75 -17.32
CA SER A 105 -10.19 4.64 -16.17
C SER A 105 -11.57 5.10 -15.67
N TYR A 106 -11.68 5.46 -14.38
CA TYR A 106 -12.90 6.09 -13.86
C TYR A 106 -13.22 7.43 -14.55
N GLU A 107 -14.50 7.81 -14.58
CA GLU A 107 -15.03 8.92 -15.42
C GLU A 107 -14.26 10.23 -15.21
N THR A 108 -13.89 10.52 -13.96
CA THR A 108 -13.23 11.78 -13.60
C THR A 108 -11.71 11.68 -13.47
N PHE A 109 -11.09 10.65 -14.06
CA PHE A 109 -9.63 10.50 -14.01
C PHE A 109 -8.92 11.60 -14.80
N ARG A 110 -9.41 11.93 -16.00
CA ARG A 110 -8.79 12.95 -16.85
C ARG A 110 -8.87 14.33 -16.21
N GLY A 111 -7.73 15.01 -16.08
CA GLY A 111 -7.63 16.30 -15.40
C GLY A 111 -7.47 16.18 -13.88
N SER A 112 -7.36 14.96 -13.34
CA SER A 112 -6.92 14.75 -11.96
C SER A 112 -5.39 14.88 -11.86
N PRO A 113 -4.84 15.18 -10.66
CA PRO A 113 -3.39 15.18 -10.43
C PRO A 113 -2.71 13.86 -10.87
N ALA A 114 -3.34 12.72 -10.59
CA ALA A 114 -2.83 11.42 -11.01
C ALA A 114 -2.71 11.28 -12.54
N SER A 115 -3.61 11.90 -13.30
CA SER A 115 -3.51 11.93 -14.78
C SER A 115 -2.38 12.82 -15.30
N GLU A 116 -1.85 13.71 -14.46
CA GLU A 116 -0.66 14.54 -14.74
C GLU A 116 0.63 13.89 -14.21
N GLY A 117 0.55 12.65 -13.70
CA GLY A 117 1.69 11.96 -13.09
C GLY A 117 2.01 12.42 -11.67
N LYS A 118 1.14 13.21 -11.03
CA LYS A 118 1.30 13.64 -9.62
C LYS A 118 0.63 12.64 -8.70
N LEU A 119 1.43 11.91 -7.94
CA LEU A 119 1.01 10.98 -6.91
C LEU A 119 0.88 11.69 -5.56
N GLN A 120 0.39 10.96 -4.55
CA GLN A 120 0.07 11.55 -3.26
C GLN A 120 1.30 12.20 -2.63
N PHE A 121 2.46 11.57 -2.65
CA PHE A 121 3.67 12.11 -2.03
C PHE A 121 4.18 13.40 -2.73
N ASP A 122 3.95 13.55 -4.03
CA ASP A 122 4.27 14.77 -4.78
C ASP A 122 3.49 15.99 -4.26
N LEU A 123 2.26 15.76 -3.76
CA LEU A 123 1.40 16.81 -3.21
C LEU A 123 1.84 17.29 -1.82
N TRP A 124 2.77 16.58 -1.17
CA TRP A 124 3.33 16.92 0.14
C TRP A 124 4.76 17.48 0.05
N GLU A 125 5.18 17.92 -1.14
CA GLU A 125 6.54 18.43 -1.41
C GLU A 125 7.65 17.45 -0.97
N THR A 126 7.32 16.17 -0.86
CA THR A 126 8.28 15.12 -0.53
C THR A 126 8.93 14.65 -1.82
N SER A 127 10.26 14.66 -1.88
CA SER A 127 10.98 14.17 -3.05
C SER A 127 10.87 12.65 -3.13
N ASP A 128 10.81 12.12 -4.35
CA ASP A 128 10.86 10.66 -4.59
C ASP A 128 12.12 10.05 -3.97
N SER A 129 13.23 10.82 -3.91
CA SER A 129 14.48 10.44 -3.24
C SER A 129 14.36 10.27 -1.71
N ASP A 130 13.31 10.82 -1.10
CA ASP A 130 13.09 10.76 0.35
C ASP A 130 12.19 9.57 0.74
N THR A 131 11.63 8.86 -0.26
CA THR A 131 10.83 7.66 -0.05
C THR A 131 11.70 6.51 0.47
N PRO A 132 11.16 5.62 1.32
CA PRO A 132 11.92 4.53 1.90
C PRO A 132 12.65 3.66 0.87
N SER A 133 12.05 3.41 -0.30
CA SER A 133 12.64 2.62 -1.39
C SER A 133 13.85 3.24 -2.12
N HIS A 134 14.16 4.52 -1.85
CA HIS A 134 15.27 5.23 -2.48
C HIS A 134 16.38 5.62 -1.48
N ARG A 135 16.27 5.20 -0.21
CA ARG A 135 17.25 5.52 0.83
C ARG A 135 18.48 4.60 0.74
N PRO A 136 19.69 5.10 1.01
CA PRO A 136 20.93 4.33 0.81
C PRO A 136 21.17 3.22 1.86
N ASP A 137 20.47 3.26 2.99
CA ASP A 137 20.67 2.31 4.09
C ASP A 137 19.73 1.09 3.93
N PRO A 138 20.27 -0.15 3.83
CA PRO A 138 19.44 -1.32 3.67
C PRO A 138 18.56 -1.54 4.91
N PRO A 139 17.25 -1.74 4.74
CA PRO A 139 16.33 -1.78 5.86
C PRO A 139 16.54 -3.03 6.72
N ARG A 140 16.69 -2.81 8.03
CA ARG A 140 16.80 -3.92 9.01
C ARG A 140 15.44 -4.57 9.21
N PHE A 141 15.41 -5.90 9.29
CA PHE A 141 14.21 -6.70 9.55
C PHE A 141 13.09 -6.54 8.50
N GLN A 142 13.42 -6.16 7.26
CA GLN A 142 12.48 -6.03 6.15
C GLN A 142 12.93 -6.90 4.98
N ARG A 143 11.96 -7.47 4.25
CA ARG A 143 12.19 -8.25 3.04
C ARG A 143 11.26 -7.79 1.93
N TYR A 144 11.84 -7.47 0.79
CA TYR A 144 11.15 -7.07 -0.44
C TYR A 144 11.04 -8.27 -1.40
N PRO A 145 10.07 -8.27 -2.34
CA PRO A 145 10.02 -9.26 -3.40
C PRO A 145 11.29 -9.18 -4.28
N ASP A 146 11.72 -10.32 -4.81
CA ASP A 146 12.92 -10.39 -5.65
C ASP A 146 12.78 -9.41 -6.84
N GLY A 147 13.75 -8.49 -6.98
CA GLY A 147 13.79 -7.50 -8.07
C GLY A 147 13.27 -6.10 -7.74
N VAL A 148 12.78 -5.84 -6.52
CA VAL A 148 12.47 -4.48 -6.04
C VAL A 148 13.52 -4.12 -4.99
N ALA A 149 14.51 -3.32 -5.39
CA ALA A 149 15.48 -2.78 -4.45
C ALA A 149 14.75 -1.85 -3.46
N GLY A 150 15.08 -1.98 -2.17
CA GLY A 150 14.70 -1.02 -1.16
C GLY A 150 15.66 0.15 -1.10
#